data_AF-A0A7W5BC91-F1
#
_entry.id   AF-A0A7W5BC91-F1
#
_cell.length_a   1.000
_cell.length_b   1.000
_cell.length_c   1.000
_cell.angle_alpha   90.00
_cell.angle_beta   90.00
_cell.angle_gamma   90.00
#
_symmetry.space_group_name_H-M   'P 1'
#
loop_
_entity.id
_entity.type
_entity.pdbx_description
1 polymer ?
#
loop_
_entity_poly.entity_id
_entity_poly.type
_entity_poly.pdbx_seq_one_letter_code
_entity_poly.pdbx_strand_id
1 'polypeptide(L)' 'MKKKNDHFRGLLILGSVLVVLVLAGFALSDGGGRKVGCIGRAIASGISFSNIHAVCGL' A
#
# COMPACT_ATOMS: atom_id res chain seq x y z
N MET A 1 -10.90 15.18 28.98
CA MET A 1 -9.91 14.32 28.29
C MET A 1 -10.23 14.26 26.79
N LYS A 2 -9.58 15.07 25.93
CA LYS A 2 -9.80 15.09 24.45
C LYS A 2 -8.60 14.57 23.62
N LYS A 3 -7.62 13.90 24.24
CA LYS A 3 -6.30 13.61 23.63
C LYS A 3 -6.28 12.51 22.55
N LYS A 4 -7.32 11.66 22.46
CA LYS A 4 -7.35 10.55 21.47
C LYS A 4 -7.65 11.01 20.04
N ASN A 5 -8.43 12.08 19.89
CA ASN A 5 -8.85 12.56 18.58
C ASN A 5 -7.69 13.16 17.78
N ASP A 6 -6.72 13.78 18.44
CA ASP A 6 -5.58 14.42 17.77
C ASP A 6 -4.61 13.38 17.22
N HIS A 7 -4.38 12.28 17.94
CA HIS A 7 -3.61 11.15 17.44
C HIS A 7 -4.33 10.42 16.30
N PHE A 8 -5.65 10.25 16.39
CA PHE A 8 -6.42 9.62 15.33
C PHE A 8 -6.44 10.47 14.06
N ARG A 9 -6.58 11.80 14.20
CA ARG A 9 -6.45 12.75 13.10
C ARG A 9 -5.05 12.74 12.51
N GLY A 10 -4.01 12.73 13.34
CA GLY A 10 -2.64 12.60 12.88
C GLY A 10 -2.40 11.32 12.08
N LEU A 11 -2.89 10.18 12.57
CA LEU A 11 -2.81 8.89 11.89
C LEU A 11 -3.57 8.90 10.55
N LEU A 12 -4.76 9.50 10.50
CA LEU A 12 -5.54 9.62 9.27
C LEU A 12 -4.84 10.49 8.22
N ILE A 13 -4.25 11.62 8.63
CA ILE A 13 -3.51 12.50 7.72
C ILE A 13 -2.27 11.78 7.19
N LEU A 14 -1.52 11.14 8.08
CA LEU A 14 -0.29 10.45 7.71
C LEU A 14 -0.59 9.23 6.81
N GLY A 15 -1.66 8.49 7.12
CA GLY A 15 -2.18 7.41 6.30
C GLY A 15 -2.66 7.88 4.92
N SER A 16 -3.37 9.01 4.84
CA SER A 16 -3.86 9.53 3.55
C SER A 16 -2.72 10.00 2.65
N VAL A 17 -1.72 10.71 3.20
CA VAL A 17 -0.52 11.13 2.47
C VAL A 17 0.22 9.92 1.92
N LEU A 18 0.34 8.87 2.72
CA LEU A 18 1.02 7.63 2.31
C LEU A 18 0.29 6.93 1.17
N VAL A 19 -1.04 6.86 1.21
CA VAL A 19 -1.86 6.32 0.11
C VAL A 19 -1.67 7.13 -1.17
N VAL A 20 -1.69 8.46 -1.10
CA VAL A 20 -1.47 9.32 -2.27
C VAL A 20 -0.08 9.11 -2.87
N LEU A 21 0.96 9.02 -2.05
CA LEU A 21 2.33 8.76 -2.52
C LEU A 21 2.43 7.42 -3.25
N VAL A 22 1.82 6.39 -2.69
CA VAL A 22 1.80 5.03 -3.24
C VAL A 22 1.09 5.03 -4.59
N LEU A 23 -0.08 5.65 -4.70
CA LEU A 23 -0.82 5.78 -5.96
C LEU A 23 -0.04 6.59 -7.01
N ALA A 24 0.60 7.69 -6.62
CA ALA A 24 1.42 8.50 -7.51
C ALA A 24 2.65 7.71 -8.02
N GLY A 25 3.32 6.97 -7.14
CA GLY A 25 4.44 6.10 -7.52
C GLY A 25 4.02 5.00 -8.51
N PHE A 26 2.80 4.48 -8.38
CA PHE A 26 2.27 3.51 -9.34
C PHE A 26 1.82 4.12 -10.66
N ALA A 27 1.27 5.33 -10.64
CA ALA A 27 0.92 6.06 -11.85
C ALA A 27 2.17 6.41 -12.69
N LEU A 28 3.29 6.69 -12.02
CA LEU A 28 4.57 7.01 -12.66
C LEU A 28 5.38 5.76 -13.07
N SER A 29 5.00 4.57 -12.63
CA SER A 29 5.74 3.33 -12.91
C SER A 29 5.13 2.58 -14.10
N ASP A 30 5.90 2.44 -15.18
CA ASP A 30 5.54 1.60 -16.32
C ASP A 30 5.29 0.14 -15.88
N GLY A 31 4.03 -0.30 -15.97
CA GLY A 31 3.58 -1.61 -15.50
C GLY A 31 3.36 -1.74 -13.97
N GLY A 32 3.51 -0.65 -13.21
CA GLY A 32 3.36 -0.64 -11.74
C GLY A 32 1.99 -1.09 -11.26
N GLY A 33 0.90 -0.68 -11.94
CA GLY A 33 -0.46 -1.09 -11.59
C GLY A 33 -0.71 -2.60 -11.64
N ARG A 34 -0.09 -3.32 -12.59
CA ARG A 34 -0.19 -4.80 -12.69
C ARG A 34 0.59 -5.49 -11.58
N LYS A 35 1.81 -5.01 -11.30
CA LYS A 35 2.67 -5.53 -10.24
C LYS A 35 2.01 -5.37 -8.87
N VAL A 36 1.42 -4.22 -8.59
CA VAL A 36 0.74 -3.92 -7.32
C VAL A 36 -0.58 -4.63 -7.19
N GLY A 37 -1.36 -4.74 -8.27
CA GLY A 37 -2.58 -5.55 -8.26
C GLY A 37 -2.27 -7.00 -7.91
N CYS A 38 -1.17 -7.54 -8.44
CA CYS A 38 -0.70 -8.88 -8.11
C CYS A 38 -0.21 -8.97 -6.65
N ILE A 39 0.65 -8.04 -6.20
CA ILE A 39 1.14 -7.99 -4.82
C ILE A 39 -0.03 -7.86 -3.83
N GLY A 40 -0.95 -6.93 -4.05
CA GLY A 40 -2.12 -6.69 -3.21
C GLY A 40 -3.06 -7.89 -3.16
N ARG A 41 -3.27 -8.56 -4.30
CA ARG A 41 -4.07 -9.80 -4.34
C ARG A 41 -3.35 -10.96 -3.66
N ALA A 42 -2.03 -11.06 -3.77
CA ALA A 42 -1.22 -12.06 -3.08
C ALA A 42 -1.25 -11.85 -1.56
N ILE A 43 -1.09 -10.61 -1.08
CA ILE A 43 -1.21 -10.26 0.34
C ILE A 43 -2.62 -10.57 0.84
N ALA A 44 -3.66 -10.16 0.11
CA ALA A 44 -5.05 -10.42 0.46
C ALA A 44 -5.39 -11.93 0.48
N SER A 45 -4.69 -12.72 -0.33
CA SER A 45 -4.82 -14.19 -0.39
C SER A 45 -3.97 -14.91 0.67
N GLY A 46 -3.22 -14.17 1.51
CA GLY A 46 -2.38 -14.74 2.58
C GLY A 46 -1.03 -15.28 2.11
N ILE A 47 -0.56 -14.91 0.93
CA ILE A 47 0.76 -15.28 0.44
C ILE A 47 1.82 -14.46 1.18
N SER A 48 2.82 -15.14 1.74
CA SER A 48 3.95 -14.48 2.41
C SER A 48 4.69 -13.53 1.48
N PHE A 49 5.07 -12.35 1.99
CA PHE A 49 5.81 -11.33 1.26
C PHE A 49 7.07 -11.86 0.56
N SER A 50 7.78 -12.81 1.19
CA SER A 50 8.96 -13.47 0.58
C SER A 50 8.66 -14.23 -0.72
N ASN A 51 7.41 -14.67 -0.93
CA ASN A 51 7.02 -15.42 -2.12
C ASN A 51 6.41 -14.56 -3.21
N ILE A 52 6.03 -13.30 -2.91
CA ILE A 52 5.31 -12.46 -3.87
C ILE A 52 6.16 -12.18 -5.12
N HIS A 53 7.48 -12.10 -4.99
CA HIS A 53 8.41 -11.95 -6.13
C HIS A 53 8.33 -13.12 -7.12
N ALA A 54 8.15 -14.35 -6.61
CA ALA A 54 8.04 -15.56 -7.44
C ALA A 54 6.69 -15.65 -8.17
N VAL A 55 5.62 -15.10 -7.59
CA VAL A 55 4.26 -15.17 -8.17
C VAL A 55 3.97 -13.98 -9.09
N CYS A 56 4.48 -12.79 -8.75
CA CYS A 56 4.20 -11.55 -9.47
C CYS A 56 5.28 -11.14 -10.47
N GLY A 57 6.34 -11.94 -10.62
CA GLY A 57 7.39 -11.74 -11.62
C GLY A 57 7.96 -10.32 -11.54
N LEU A 58 8.41 -9.95 -10.33
CA LEU A 58 8.92 -8.61 -10.11
C LEU A 58 10.33 -8.43 -10.68
#